data_AF-A0AB33R855-F1
#
_entry.id   AF-A0AB33R855-F1
#
_cell.length_a   1.000
_cell.length_b   1.000
_cell.length_c   1.000
_cell.angle_alpha   90.00
_cell.angle_beta   90.00
_cell.angle_gamma   90.00
#
_symmetry.space_group_name_H-M   'P 1'
#
loop_
_entity.id
_entity.type
_entity.pdbx_description
1 polymer ?
#
loop_
_entity_poly.entity_id
_entity_poly.type
_entity_poly.pdbx_seq_one_letter_code
_entity_poly.pdbx_strand_id
1 'polypeptide(L)' 'MRNKYLKLKKRRGHRKAISAICRRLLVSVYQVLRKQEDYNPVLQGLTEIRNPDKTMSVQDAVRFAQQHGFNVA' A
#
# COMPACT_ATOMS: atom_id res chain seq x y z
N MET A 1 7.68 3.09 1.72
CA MET A 1 6.83 3.70 0.68
C MET A 1 7.49 4.89 0.01
N ARG A 2 7.76 4.82 -1.30
CA ARG A 2 8.14 6.01 -2.08
C ARG A 2 7.12 6.15 -3.20
N ASN A 3 6.11 6.99 -2.97
CA ASN A 3 4.93 7.27 -3.79
C ASN A 3 5.05 6.79 -5.24
N LYS A 4 4.23 5.79 -5.63
CA LYS A 4 4.19 5.24 -7.00
C LYS A 4 3.97 6.33 -8.04
N TYR A 5 3.10 7.30 -7.72
CA TYR A 5 2.92 8.52 -8.49
C TYR A 5 4.24 9.30 -8.65
N LEU A 6 5.01 9.56 -7.58
CA LEU A 6 6.28 10.29 -7.68
C LEU A 6 7.30 9.55 -8.54
N LYS A 7 7.38 8.21 -8.44
CA LYS A 7 8.24 7.39 -9.32
C LYS A 7 7.83 7.53 -10.79
N LEU A 8 6.53 7.46 -11.09
CA LEU A 8 6.01 7.61 -12.45
C LEU A 8 6.18 9.04 -12.98
N LYS A 9 5.89 10.07 -12.16
CA LYS A 9 6.06 11.48 -12.47
C LYS A 9 7.52 11.78 -12.83
N LYS A 10 8.48 11.29 -12.04
CA LYS A 10 9.92 11.46 -12.30
C LYS A 10 10.35 10.87 -13.64
N ARG A 11 9.78 9.73 -14.05
CA ARG A 11 10.17 9.01 -15.28
C ARG A 11 9.47 9.49 -16.55
N ARG A 12 8.19 9.88 -16.45
CA ARG A 12 7.31 10.08 -17.61
C ARG A 12 6.62 11.44 -17.64
N GLY A 13 6.77 12.25 -16.60
CA GLY A 13 6.06 13.52 -16.44
C GLY A 13 4.66 13.36 -15.82
N HIS A 14 4.08 14.49 -15.41
CA HIS A 14 2.86 14.55 -14.61
C HIS A 14 1.64 13.93 -15.31
N ARG A 15 1.33 14.39 -16.53
CA ARG A 15 0.14 13.95 -17.28
C ARG A 15 0.17 12.44 -17.56
N LYS A 16 1.34 11.91 -17.94
CA LYS A 16 1.53 10.47 -18.18
C LYS A 16 1.44 9.64 -16.90
N ALA A 17 1.88 10.19 -15.76
CA ALA A 17 1.75 9.52 -14.46
C ALA A 17 0.29 9.39 -14.04
N ILE A 18 -0.52 10.45 -14.15
CA ILE A 18 -1.97 10.40 -13.87
C ILE A 18 -2.64 9.37 -14.78
N SER A 19 -2.39 9.46 -16.09
CA SER A 19 -3.01 8.57 -17.08
C SER A 19 -2.65 7.08 -16.86
N ALA A 20 -1.44 6.79 -16.36
CA ALA A 20 -1.04 5.44 -15.99
C ALA A 20 -1.76 4.92 -14.73
N ILE A 21 -1.98 5.77 -13.74
CA ILE A 21 -2.73 5.43 -12.52
C ILE A 21 -4.21 5.17 -12.87
N CYS A 22 -4.84 6.06 -13.66
CA CYS A 22 -6.23 5.89 -14.08
C CYS A 22 -6.46 4.57 -14.83
N ARG A 23 -5.58 4.23 -15.80
CA ARG A 23 -5.68 2.95 -16.53
C ARG A 23 -5.63 1.74 -15.59
N ARG A 24 -4.78 1.80 -14.57
CA ARG A 24 -4.63 0.71 -13.61
C ARG A 24 -5.87 0.55 -12.72
N LEU A 25 -6.46 1.67 -12.29
CA LEU A 25 -7.73 1.67 -11.54
C LEU A 25 -8.86 1.09 -12.40
N LEU A 26 -8.98 1.51 -13.66
CA LEU A 26 -9.99 1.02 -14.59
C LEU A 26 -9.90 -0.51 -14.77
N VAL A 27 -8.70 -1.04 -15.01
CA VAL A 27 -8.47 -2.49 -15.17
C VAL A 27 -8.81 -3.24 -13.88
N SER A 28 -8.49 -2.66 -12.73
CA SER A 28 -8.80 -3.27 -11.43
C SER A 28 -10.31 -3.40 -11.22
N VAL A 29 -11.06 -2.33 -11.47
CA VAL A 29 -12.53 -2.32 -11.34
C VAL A 29 -13.17 -3.30 -12.33
N TYR A 30 -12.72 -3.29 -13.59
CA TYR A 30 -13.19 -4.24 -14.60
C TYR A 30 -12.99 -5.70 -14.17
N GLN A 31 -11.81 -6.03 -13.60
CA GLN A 31 -11.53 -7.39 -13.16
C GLN A 31 -12.43 -7.84 -12.00
N VAL A 32 -12.65 -6.97 -11.00
CA VAL A 32 -13.55 -7.24 -9.87
C VAL A 32 -14.97 -7.53 -10.38
N LEU A 33 -15.49 -6.66 -11.25
CA LEU A 33 -16.84 -6.83 -11.81
C LEU A 33 -16.96 -8.08 -12.67
N ARG A 34 -15.95 -8.39 -13.49
CA ARG A 34 -15.98 -9.53 -14.42
C ARG A 34 -15.87 -10.87 -13.71
N LYS A 35 -15.03 -10.96 -12.67
CA LYS A 35 -14.76 -12.22 -11.97
C LYS A 35 -15.65 -12.45 -10.75
N GLN A 36 -16.33 -11.41 -10.27
CA GLN A 36 -17.07 -11.44 -8.99
C GLN A 36 -16.16 -11.84 -7.80
N GLU A 37 -14.87 -11.52 -7.92
CA GLU A 37 -13.87 -11.77 -6.88
C GLU A 37 -13.54 -10.45 -6.20
N ASP A 38 -13.28 -10.53 -4.89
CA ASP A 38 -12.87 -9.37 -4.12
C ASP A 38 -11.58 -8.75 -4.64
N TYR A 39 -11.48 -7.43 -4.50
CA TYR A 39 -10.28 -6.70 -4.87
C TYR A 39 -9.07 -7.18 -4.08
N ASN A 40 -8.06 -7.74 -4.76
CA ASN A 40 -6.80 -8.12 -4.14
C ASN A 40 -5.73 -7.02 -4.34
N PRO A 41 -5.35 -6.27 -3.28
CA PRO A 41 -4.35 -5.20 -3.36
C PRO A 41 -2.94 -5.72 -3.69
N VAL A 42 -2.62 -6.96 -3.31
CA VAL A 42 -1.29 -7.57 -3.52
C VAL A 42 -0.98 -7.71 -5.00
N LEU A 43 -1.96 -8.20 -5.78
CA LEU A 43 -1.84 -8.32 -7.25
C LEU A 43 -1.65 -6.95 -7.91
N GLN A 44 -2.20 -5.91 -7.29
CA GLN A 44 -2.03 -4.52 -7.70
C GLN A 44 -0.82 -3.86 -7.04
N GLY A 45 0.12 -4.60 -6.48
CA GLY A 45 1.38 -4.08 -5.93
C GLY A 45 1.17 -2.97 -4.89
N LEU A 46 0.02 -2.99 -4.20
CA LEU A 46 -0.19 -2.31 -2.93
C LEU A 46 0.39 -3.25 -1.87
N THR A 47 1.70 -3.14 -1.65
CA THR A 47 2.44 -3.98 -0.70
C THR A 47 2.21 -3.57 0.76
N GLU A 48 1.54 -2.44 1.00
CA GLU A 48 1.00 -2.11 2.31
C GLU A 48 -0.44 -2.59 2.42
N ILE A 49 -0.62 -3.89 2.30
CA ILE A 49 -1.59 -4.50 3.20
C ILE A 49 -0.87 -4.46 4.54
N ARG A 50 -1.23 -3.53 5.43
CA ARG A 50 -0.92 -3.72 6.85
C ARG A 50 -1.47 -5.09 7.15
N ASN A 51 -0.56 -6.06 7.35
CA ASN A 51 -0.94 -7.45 7.50
C ASN A 51 -2.05 -7.49 8.57
N PRO A 52 -3.30 -7.83 8.21
CA PRO A 52 -4.43 -7.67 9.13
C PRO A 52 -4.22 -8.54 10.38
N ASP A 53 -3.50 -9.66 10.19
CA ASP A 53 -3.07 -10.59 11.24
C ASP A 53 -1.75 -10.20 11.92
N LYS A 54 -1.28 -8.95 11.75
CA LYS A 54 -0.08 -8.46 12.45
C LYS A 54 -0.39 -8.25 13.92
N THR A 55 -0.43 -9.36 14.66
CA THR A 55 -0.48 -9.36 16.11
C THR A 55 0.89 -8.93 16.65
N MET A 56 0.88 -8.09 17.68
CA MET A 56 2.08 -7.62 18.36
C MET A 56 1.96 -8.05 19.82
N SER A 57 2.96 -8.78 20.33
CA SER A 57 3.01 -9.10 21.76
C SER A 57 3.18 -7.84 22.58
N VAL A 58 2.74 -7.85 23.85
CA VAL A 58 2.98 -6.75 24.80
C VAL A 58 4.48 -6.42 24.88
N GLN A 59 5.34 -7.44 24.85
CA GLN A 59 6.79 -7.28 24.87
C GLN A 59 7.32 -6.57 23.61
N ASP A 60 6.78 -6.90 22.45
CA ASP A 60 7.13 -6.26 21.18
C ASP A 60 6.65 -4.81 21.12
N ALA A 61 5.47 -4.54 21.70
CA ALA A 61 4.92 -3.20 21.83
C ALA A 61 5.82 -2.30 22.71
N VAL A 62 6.26 -2.81 23.85
CA VAL A 62 7.17 -2.12 24.77
C VAL A 62 8.51 -1.83 24.08
N ARG A 63 9.09 -2.83 23.39
CA ARG A 63 10.33 -2.65 22.62
C ARG A 63 10.19 -1.62 21.52
N PHE A 64 9.07 -1.64 20.79
CA PHE A 64 8.78 -0.66 19.74
C PHE A 64 8.71 0.75 20.32
N ALA A 65 8.01 0.94 21.44
CA ALA A 65 7.89 2.23 22.10
C ALA A 65 9.25 2.75 22.61
N GLN A 66 10.07 1.88 23.23
CA GLN A 66 11.43 2.23 23.67
C GLN A 66 12.33 2.66 22.50
N GLN A 67 12.27 1.96 21.36
CA GLN A 67 13.01 2.34 20.14
C GLN A 67 12.61 3.71 19.59
N HIS A 68 11.39 4.19 19.90
CA HIS A 68 10.89 5.51 19.51
C HIS A 68 11.07 6.56 20.62
N GLY A 69 11.83 6.25 21.68
CA GLY A 69 12.19 7.18 22.74
C GLY A 69 11.16 7.33 23.86
N PHE A 70 10.14 6.46 23.90
CA PHE A 70 9.20 6.43 25.02
C PHE A 70 9.79 5.63 26.17
N ASN A 71 9.75 6.21 27.37
CA ASN A 71 10.06 5.48 28.59
C ASN A 71 8.79 4.79 29.08
N VAL A 72 8.67 3.49 28.80
CA VAL A 72 7.53 2.69 29.22
C VAL A 72 7.84 2.12 30.61
N ALA A 73 7.10 2.59 31.62
CA ALA A 73 7.20 2.19 33.03
C ALA A 73 6.15 1.12 33.39
#